data_AF-B8I8U2-F1
#
_entry.id   AF-B8I8U2-F1
#
_cell.length_a   1.000
_cell.length_b   1.000
_cell.length_c   1.000
_cell.angle_alpha   90.00
_cell.angle_beta   90.00
_cell.angle_gamma   90.00
#
_symmetry.space_group_name_H-M   'P 1'
#
loop_
_entity.id
_entity.type
_entity.pdbx_description
1 polymer ?
#
loop_
_entity_poly.entity_id
_entity_poly.type
_entity_poly.pdbx_seq_one_letter_code
_entity_poly.pdbx_strand_id
1 'polypeptide(L)'
;MECLCTKIDDLGYSTIEHEIVRYYDLGSVNSSGLPITLSDDEYGTYYINGTRKHGDFSIRITKQPDGKYSLFVVAYNLKKHKNR
;
A
#
# COMPACT_ATOMS: atom_id res chain seq x y z
N MET A 1 -16.22 -2.97 3.34
CA MET A 1 -14.93 -2.31 3.07
C MET A 1 -14.03 -3.35 2.43
N GLU A 2 -13.45 -3.04 1.28
CA GLU A 2 -12.50 -3.94 0.63
C GLU A 2 -11.12 -3.77 1.27
N CYS A 3 -10.40 -4.87 1.45
CA CYS A 3 -9.04 -4.88 1.95
C CYS A 3 -8.16 -5.71 1.02
N LEU A 4 -6.94 -5.25 0.80
CA LEU A 4 -5.90 -6.02 0.11
C LEU A 4 -5.27 -6.95 1.14
N CYS A 5 -5.26 -8.25 0.84
CA CYS A 5 -4.54 -9.26 1.61
C CYS A 5 -3.75 -10.11 0.63
N THR A 6 -2.43 -9.98 0.62
CA THR A 6 -1.54 -10.69 -0.32
C THR A 6 -0.24 -11.10 0.35
N LYS A 7 0.51 -12.00 -0.29
CA LYS A 7 1.87 -12.34 0.11
C LYS A 7 2.86 -11.58 -0.76
N ILE A 8 3.88 -10.99 -0.14
CA ILE A 8 4.97 -10.29 -0.81
C ILE A 8 6.31 -10.91 -0.42
N ASP A 9 7.28 -10.82 -1.33
CA ASP A 9 8.61 -11.42 -1.16
C ASP A 9 9.62 -10.47 -0.51
N ASP A 10 9.36 -9.16 -0.53
CA ASP A 10 10.22 -8.12 0.06
C ASP A 10 9.41 -6.96 0.66
N LEU A 11 10.05 -6.21 1.56
CA LEU A 11 9.46 -5.05 2.27
C LEU A 11 9.84 -3.71 1.64
N GLY A 12 10.31 -3.72 0.39
CA GLY A 12 10.62 -2.51 -0.36
C GLY A 12 9.36 -1.72 -0.67
N TYR A 13 9.46 -0.39 -0.56
CA TYR A 13 8.33 0.51 -0.81
C TYR A 13 7.73 0.27 -2.21
N SER A 14 8.56 -0.01 -3.21
CA SER A 14 8.12 -0.27 -4.58
C SER A 14 7.20 -1.49 -4.71
N THR A 15 7.48 -2.57 -3.97
CA THR A 15 6.67 -3.79 -4.00
C THR A 15 5.32 -3.55 -3.34
N ILE A 16 5.32 -2.88 -2.19
CA ILE A 16 4.10 -2.56 -1.45
C ILE A 16 3.23 -1.55 -2.23
N GLU A 17 3.85 -0.50 -2.78
CA GLU A 17 3.15 0.47 -3.64
C GLU A 17 2.53 -0.21 -4.84
N HIS A 18 3.25 -1.11 -5.50
CA HIS A 18 2.75 -1.81 -6.67
C HIS A 18 1.47 -2.58 -6.37
N GLU A 19 1.44 -3.35 -5.27
CA GLU A 19 0.28 -4.12 -4.86
C GLU A 19 -0.92 -3.21 -4.51
N ILE A 20 -0.69 -2.12 -3.77
CA ILE A 20 -1.74 -1.16 -3.40
C ILE A 20 -2.29 -0.44 -4.64
N VAL A 21 -1.40 0.05 -5.50
CA VAL A 21 -1.76 0.78 -6.72
C VAL A 21 -2.59 -0.08 -7.65
N ARG A 22 -2.17 -1.33 -7.83
CA ARG A 22 -2.86 -2.30 -8.67
C ARG A 22 -4.23 -2.66 -8.11
N TYR A 23 -4.31 -2.93 -6.81
CA TYR A 23 -5.57 -3.33 -6.16
C TYR A 23 -6.60 -2.20 -6.13
N TYR A 24 -6.20 -0.98 -5.73
CA TYR A 24 -7.13 0.15 -5.57
C TYR A 24 -7.28 1.02 -6.83
N ASP A 25 -6.60 0.66 -7.93
CA ASP A 25 -6.59 1.40 -9.20
C ASP A 25 -6.22 2.88 -9.00
N LEU A 26 -5.01 3.12 -8.50
CA LEU A 26 -4.48 4.46 -8.24
C LEU A 26 -3.85 5.10 -9.49
N GLY A 27 -3.58 4.32 -10.55
CA GLY A 27 -2.78 4.74 -11.70
C GLY A 27 -1.28 4.77 -11.36
N SER A 28 -0.48 5.64 -11.99
CA SER A 28 0.92 5.85 -11.59
C SER A 28 1.02 6.59 -10.25
N VAL A 29 2.01 6.27 -9.41
CA VAL A 29 2.30 6.99 -8.15
C VAL A 29 3.01 8.29 -8.47
N ASN A 30 2.49 9.41 -7.96
CA ASN A 30 3.15 10.72 -7.99
C ASN A 30 4.02 10.93 -6.76
N SER A 31 3.51 10.55 -5.58
CA SER A 31 4.22 10.63 -4.31
C SER A 31 3.62 9.66 -3.29
N SER A 32 4.43 9.30 -2.30
CA SER A 32 4.07 8.35 -1.26
C SER A 32 4.76 8.72 0.05
N GLY A 33 4.05 8.48 1.16
CA GLY A 33 4.59 8.60 2.51
C GLY A 33 5.25 7.33 3.03
N LEU A 34 5.37 6.28 2.20
CA LEU A 34 6.01 5.03 2.62
C LEU A 34 7.51 5.24 2.84
N PRO A 35 8.09 4.66 3.91
CA PRO A 35 9.54 4.60 4.06
C PRO A 35 10.14 3.70 2.99
N ILE A 36 11.43 3.90 2.66
CA ILE A 36 12.14 3.13 1.62
C ILE A 36 12.02 1.61 1.83
N THR A 37 12.06 1.18 3.09
CA THR A 37 11.84 -0.21 3.50
C THR A 37 11.02 -0.20 4.77
N LEU A 38 10.00 -1.06 4.85
CA LEU A 38 9.22 -1.24 6.07
C LEU A 38 9.87 -2.29 6.97
N SER A 39 9.59 -2.22 8.27
CA SER A 39 10.10 -3.19 9.24
C SER A 39 9.35 -4.52 9.13
N ASP A 40 10.00 -5.60 9.56
CA ASP A 40 9.29 -6.81 9.94
C ASP A 40 8.22 -6.43 11.00
N ASP A 41 6.99 -6.94 10.83
CA ASP A 41 5.84 -6.68 11.72
C ASP A 41 5.41 -5.21 11.87
N GLU A 42 5.65 -4.39 10.85
CA GLU A 42 5.23 -2.98 10.79
C GLU A 42 3.69 -2.82 10.81
N TYR A 43 3.23 -1.78 11.51
CA TYR A 43 1.85 -1.28 11.42
C TYR A 43 1.85 0.24 11.36
N GLY A 44 1.32 0.79 10.26
CA GLY A 44 1.33 2.22 10.01
C GLY A 44 0.20 2.67 9.09
N THR A 45 -0.02 3.98 9.03
CA THR A 45 -0.92 4.60 8.04
C THR A 45 -0.11 5.53 7.17
N TYR A 46 -0.17 5.34 5.86
CA TYR A 46 0.63 6.07 4.89
C TYR A 46 -0.26 6.65 3.80
N TYR A 47 0.02 7.90 3.42
CA TYR A 47 -0.66 8.55 2.31
C TYR A 47 0.00 8.17 0.98
N ILE A 48 -0.80 7.78 -0.01
CA ILE A 48 -0.33 7.51 -1.38
C ILE A 48 -1.14 8.37 -2.35
N ASN A 49 -0.42 9.13 -3.18
CA ASN A 49 -1.00 9.98 -4.21
C ASN A 49 -0.75 9.39 -5.59
N GLY A 50 -1.76 8.74 -6.16
CA GLY A 50 -1.75 8.29 -7.54
C GLY A 50 -2.30 9.32 -8.53
N THR A 51 -2.09 9.07 -9.81
CA THR A 51 -2.61 9.88 -10.93
C THR A 51 -4.13 9.80 -11.09
N ARG A 52 -4.76 8.68 -10.68
CA ARG A 52 -6.22 8.51 -10.75
C ARG A 52 -6.89 8.78 -9.42
N LYS A 53 -6.29 8.29 -8.33
CA LYS A 53 -6.84 8.37 -6.97
C LYS A 53 -5.74 8.61 -5.95
N HIS A 54 -6.13 9.14 -4.79
CA HIS A 54 -5.27 9.32 -3.63
C HIS A 54 -6.03 8.97 -2.35
N GLY A 55 -5.30 8.62 -1.29
CA GLY A 55 -5.90 8.27 -0.01
C GLY A 55 -4.87 7.86 1.05
N ASP A 56 -5.38 7.56 2.24
CA ASP A 56 -4.60 7.03 3.36
C ASP A 56 -4.75 5.51 3.39
N PHE A 57 -3.66 4.79 3.65
CA PHE A 57 -3.65 3.34 3.64
C PHE A 57 -3.08 2.84 4.96
N SER A 58 -3.90 2.14 5.76
CA SER A 58 -3.38 1.40 6.91
C SER A 58 -2.75 0.12 6.39
N ILE A 59 -1.47 -0.04 6.66
CA ILE A 59 -0.66 -1.18 6.26
C ILE A 59 -0.30 -1.95 7.51
N ARG A 60 -0.47 -3.27 7.43
CA ARG A 60 0.04 -4.23 8.40
C ARG A 60 0.87 -5.26 7.67
N ILE A 61 2.10 -5.44 8.13
CA ILE A 61 3.00 -6.49 7.67
C ILE A 61 3.09 -7.54 8.76
N THR A 62 3.19 -8.81 8.36
CA THR A 62 3.46 -9.90 9.31
C THR A 62 4.35 -10.94 8.66
N LYS A 63 5.49 -11.23 9.28
CA LYS A 63 6.41 -12.26 8.77
C LYS A 63 5.78 -13.64 8.88
N GLN A 64 5.87 -14.42 7.82
CA GLN A 64 5.29 -15.75 7.73
C GLN A 64 6.35 -16.84 7.97
N PRO A 65 5.96 -18.05 8.42
CA PRO A 65 6.90 -19.16 8.65
C PRO A 65 7.67 -19.61 7.41
N ASP A 66 7.14 -19.33 6.21
CA ASP A 66 7.79 -19.62 4.92
C ASP A 66 8.85 -18.58 4.51
N GLY A 67 9.12 -17.60 5.38
CA GLY A 67 10.09 -16.53 5.15
C GLY A 67 9.55 -15.37 4.31
N LYS A 68 8.30 -15.44 3.83
CA LYS A 68 7.63 -14.34 3.12
C LYS A 68 6.89 -13.41 4.08
N TYR A 69 6.25 -12.39 3.54
CA TYR A 69 5.49 -11.42 4.32
C TYR A 69 4.02 -11.41 3.90
N SER A 70 3.12 -11.39 4.88
CA SER A 70 1.71 -11.09 4.65
C SER A 70 1.53 -9.58 4.68
N LEU A 71 1.03 -9.02 3.57
CA LEU A 71 0.66 -7.63 3.43
C LEU A 71 -0.86 -7.49 3.55
N PHE A 72 -1.31 -6.77 4.57
CA PHE A 72 -2.72 -6.43 4.76
C PHE A 72 -2.89 -4.91 4.68
N VAL A 73 -3.77 -4.44 3.79
CA VAL A 73 -3.98 -3.01 3.56
C VAL A 73 -5.45 -2.65 3.51
N VAL A 74 -5.82 -1.62 4.27
CA VAL A 74 -7.15 -1.01 4.25
C VAL A 74 -7.03 0.44 3.80
N ALA A 75 -7.79 0.80 2.77
CA ALA A 75 -7.86 2.18 2.30
C ALA A 75 -8.86 3.01 3.12
N TYR A 76 -8.45 4.24 3.44
CA TYR A 76 -9.23 5.30 4.07
C TYR A 76 -9.20 6.53 3.16
N ASN A 77 -10.27 7.31 3.18
CA ASN A 77 -10.36 8.58 2.45
C ASN A 77 -10.03 8.50 0.95
N LEU A 78 -10.21 7.33 0.31
CA LEU A 78 -9.87 7.12 -1.10
C LEU A 78 -10.74 8.02 -2.00
N LYS A 79 -10.10 8.94 -2.72
CA LYS A 79 -10.75 9.95 -3.56
C LYS A 79 -10.18 9.91 -4.97
N LYS A 80 -11.05 10.11 -5.97
CA LYS A 80 -10.62 10.35 -7.36
C LYS A 80 -10.15 11.80 -7.51
N HIS A 81 -9.16 12.03 -8.37
CA HIS A 81 -8.89 13.39 -8.83
C HIS A 81 -10.10 13.91 -9.63
N LYS A 82 -10.56 15.12 -9.31
CA LYS A 82 -11.57 15.78 -10.13
C LYS A 82 -10.88 16.27 -11.40
N ASN A 83 -11.19 15.64 -12.53
CA ASN A 83 -10.84 16.21 -13.84
C ASN A 83 -11.42 17.63 -13.90
N ARG A 84 -10.55 18.62 -14.04
CA ARG A 84 -10.92 20.00 -14.37
C ARG A 84 -11.07 20.13 -15.88
#